data_AF-A0A8H5G3L4-F1
#
_entry.id   AF-A0A8H5G3L4-F1
#
_cell.length_a   1.000
_cell.length_b   1.000
_cell.length_c   1.000
_cell.angle_alpha   90.00
_cell.angle_beta   90.00
_cell.angle_gamma   90.00
#
_symmetry.space_group_name_H-M   'P 1'
#
loop_
_entity.id
_entity.type
_entity.pdbx_description
1 polymer ?
#
loop_
_entity_poly.entity_id
_entity_poly.type
_entity_poly.pdbx_seq_one_letter_code
_entity_poly.pdbx_strand_id
1 'polypeptide(L)'
;MGGFVTRQGHHPIILPSQLTEEILLDIKATKVQDIKDKSKGDAVSKGVTLLQTSWFLVQILTRAIQHLPIAALEISTVAFAVLNLLVYGLWWYKPLDVQRSIMIGPGPEEIEISATSYRQWFSPARILKFLKFVVFGGSNYYPEKSISVPIIWAGYPEESISVIWAGYSYQFEGAGFMMTSVVASIVACLFGAIHCVAWNFSFPTSTEQTMWRISAAFVALFPSLFSPGLATRCIQDGLYWESLLKRFRFLRYIELFPQWIYIAIIVTGLPLYVVCRLVLLTITFTTLRSLPADAYRDIDWTRYLPHM
;
A
#
# COMPACT_ATOMS: atom_id res chain seq x y z
N MET A 1 -6.15 4.97 21.36
CA MET A 1 -6.21 5.14 19.90
C MET A 1 -6.27 6.62 19.60
N GLY A 2 -5.47 7.10 18.65
CA GLY A 2 -5.49 8.51 18.24
C GLY A 2 -6.72 8.85 17.41
N GLY A 3 -6.83 10.12 17.01
CA GLY A 3 -7.92 10.62 16.18
C GLY A 3 -8.83 11.58 16.91
N PHE A 4 -10.02 11.82 16.35
CA PHE A 4 -11.02 12.72 16.93
C PHE A 4 -12.07 11.93 17.72
N VAL A 5 -12.56 12.51 18.82
CA VAL A 5 -13.60 11.96 19.70
C VAL A 5 -14.60 13.08 20.02
N THR A 6 -15.89 12.81 19.98
CA THR A 6 -16.92 13.79 20.37
C THR A 6 -16.86 14.05 21.86
N ARG A 7 -17.37 15.20 22.33
CA ARG A 7 -17.55 15.46 23.76
C ARG A 7 -18.35 14.40 24.53
N GLN A 8 -19.10 13.54 23.84
CA GLN A 8 -19.85 12.41 24.42
C GLN A 8 -19.00 11.13 24.56
N GLY A 9 -17.72 11.15 24.15
CA GLY A 9 -16.82 10.00 24.22
C GLY A 9 -16.87 9.06 23.02
N HIS A 10 -17.63 9.40 21.98
CA HIS A 10 -17.77 8.57 20.78
C HIS A 10 -16.71 8.92 19.74
N HIS A 11 -16.24 7.95 18.97
CA HIS A 11 -15.41 8.20 17.78
C HIS A 11 -16.33 8.57 16.61
N PRO A 12 -16.45 9.85 16.24
CA PRO A 12 -17.44 10.27 15.29
C PRO A 12 -17.01 9.89 13.88
N ILE A 13 -17.95 9.32 13.17
CA ILE A 13 -17.89 9.21 11.72
C ILE A 13 -18.62 10.45 11.19
N ILE A 14 -17.85 11.45 10.77
CA ILE A 14 -18.42 12.73 10.32
C ILE A 14 -18.52 12.71 8.80
N LEU A 15 -19.74 12.75 8.27
CA LEU A 15 -19.96 12.95 6.84
C LEU A 15 -19.66 14.41 6.45
N PRO A 16 -19.29 14.70 5.19
CA PRO A 16 -19.12 16.09 4.73
C PRO A 16 -20.35 16.97 4.98
N SER A 17 -21.55 16.40 4.94
CA SER A 17 -22.82 17.09 5.26
C SER A 17 -23.05 17.34 6.75
N GLN A 18 -22.26 16.71 7.62
CA GLN A 18 -22.35 16.81 9.08
C GLN A 18 -21.22 17.68 9.67
N LEU A 19 -20.37 18.26 8.81
CA LEU A 19 -19.32 19.18 9.21
C LEU A 19 -19.94 20.52 9.62
N THR A 20 -20.11 20.75 10.92
CA THR A 20 -20.55 22.05 11.45
C THR A 20 -19.36 23.03 11.55
N GLU A 21 -19.64 24.33 11.59
CA GLU A 21 -18.60 25.34 11.86
C GLU A 21 -17.88 25.09 13.19
N GLU A 22 -18.57 24.61 14.23
CA GLU A 22 -17.96 24.26 15.52
C GLU A 22 -16.95 23.11 15.38
N ILE A 23 -17.31 22.03 14.68
CA ILE A 23 -16.40 20.90 14.41
C ILE A 23 -15.19 21.36 13.58
N LEU A 24 -15.41 22.22 12.59
CA LEU A 24 -14.35 22.79 11.77
C LEU A 24 -13.40 23.68 12.57
N LEU A 25 -13.93 24.49 13.48
CA LEU A 25 -13.13 25.33 14.37
C LEU A 25 -12.32 24.47 15.33
N ASP A 26 -12.88 23.40 15.89
CA ASP A 26 -12.15 22.46 16.76
C ASP A 26 -11.03 21.72 16.00
N ILE A 27 -11.29 21.28 14.76
CA ILE A 27 -10.27 20.67 13.89
C ILE A 27 -9.16 21.68 13.58
N LYS A 28 -9.50 22.92 13.19
CA LYS A 28 -8.53 23.99 12.90
C LYS A 28 -7.79 24.47 14.13
N ALA A 29 -8.41 24.41 15.31
CA ALA A 29 -7.82 24.76 16.60
C ALA A 29 -6.78 23.73 17.06
N THR A 30 -6.74 22.54 16.44
CA THR A 30 -5.70 21.55 16.70
C THR A 30 -4.35 22.13 16.31
N LYS A 31 -3.54 22.49 17.32
CA LYS A 31 -2.24 23.12 17.07
C LYS A 31 -1.23 22.07 16.60
N VAL A 32 -0.40 22.47 15.64
CA VAL A 32 0.76 21.66 15.19
C VAL A 32 1.68 21.30 16.37
N GLN A 33 1.76 22.17 17.38
CA GLN A 33 2.50 21.91 18.62
C GLN A 33 2.00 20.66 19.37
N ASP A 34 0.68 20.47 19.45
CA ASP A 34 0.05 19.35 20.18
C ASP A 34 0.27 18.02 19.44
N ILE A 35 0.39 18.07 18.12
CA ILE A 35 0.74 16.93 17.27
C ILE A 35 2.23 16.60 17.43
N LYS A 36 3.10 17.62 17.38
CA LYS A 36 4.55 17.45 17.52
C LYS A 36 4.96 16.93 18.89
N ASP A 37 4.26 17.33 19.96
CA ASP A 37 4.55 16.84 21.31
C ASP A 37 4.32 15.33 21.44
N LYS A 38 3.28 14.82 20.77
CA LYS A 38 2.98 13.38 20.71
C LYS A 38 3.94 12.56 19.83
N SER A 39 4.72 13.21 18.97
CA SER A 39 5.63 12.54 18.00
C SER A 39 7.06 12.33 18.53
N LYS A 40 7.41 12.83 19.72
CA LYS A 40 8.80 12.76 20.24
C LYS A 40 9.27 11.33 20.54
N GLY A 41 8.45 10.52 21.22
CA GLY A 41 8.78 9.10 21.47
C GLY A 41 8.77 8.25 20.20
N ASP A 42 7.93 8.65 19.24
CA ASP A 42 7.82 8.05 17.92
C ASP A 42 9.11 8.22 17.10
N ALA A 43 9.74 9.40 17.12
CA ALA A 43 10.98 9.65 16.37
C ALA A 43 12.14 8.73 16.77
N VAL A 44 12.32 8.46 18.08
CA VAL A 44 13.36 7.56 18.57
C VAL A 44 13.07 6.12 18.15
N SER A 45 11.83 5.65 18.31
CA SER A 45 11.42 4.31 17.88
C SER A 45 11.63 4.11 16.37
N LYS A 46 11.21 5.07 15.55
CA LYS A 46 11.45 5.09 14.10
C LYS A 46 12.94 5.02 13.79
N GLY A 47 13.77 5.82 14.46
CA GLY A 47 15.22 5.85 14.28
C GLY A 47 15.88 4.50 14.56
N VAL A 48 15.52 3.85 15.67
CA VAL A 48 16.05 2.51 16.01
C VAL A 48 15.60 1.46 14.99
N THR A 49 14.34 1.48 14.56
CA THR A 49 13.84 0.57 13.53
C THR A 49 14.55 0.78 12.19
N LEU A 50 14.77 2.03 11.77
CA LEU A 50 15.52 2.34 10.55
C LEU A 50 16.97 1.84 10.66
N LEU A 51 17.64 2.10 11.79
CA LEU A 51 19.01 1.63 12.00
C LEU A 51 19.11 0.09 11.94
N GLN A 52 18.21 -0.62 12.63
CA GLN A 52 18.18 -2.08 12.64
C GLN A 52 17.92 -2.66 11.25
N THR A 53 16.94 -2.09 10.52
CA THR A 53 16.60 -2.57 9.17
C THR A 53 17.69 -2.24 8.16
N SER A 54 18.29 -1.05 8.22
CA SER A 54 19.45 -0.70 7.38
C SER A 54 20.65 -1.58 7.69
N TRP A 55 20.93 -1.88 8.97
CA TRP A 55 22.01 -2.78 9.35
C TRP A 55 21.81 -4.20 8.80
N PHE A 56 20.58 -4.73 8.87
CA PHE A 56 20.24 -6.00 8.24
C PHE A 56 20.49 -5.98 6.73
N LEU A 57 20.08 -4.92 6.02
CA LEU A 57 20.35 -4.80 4.58
C LEU A 57 21.85 -4.73 4.26
N VAL A 58 22.62 -4.02 5.07
CA VAL A 58 24.09 -3.96 4.96
C VAL A 58 24.71 -5.33 5.14
N GLN A 59 24.24 -6.15 6.10
CA GLN A 59 24.69 -7.52 6.24
C GLN A 59 24.42 -8.36 4.98
N ILE A 60 23.20 -8.32 4.43
CA ILE A 60 22.88 -9.08 3.21
C ILE A 60 23.73 -8.61 2.02
N LEU A 61 23.96 -7.30 1.88
CA LEU A 61 24.81 -6.75 0.83
C LEU A 61 26.27 -7.20 0.98
N THR A 62 26.83 -7.18 2.19
CA THR A 62 28.18 -7.65 2.43
C THR A 62 28.32 -9.15 2.18
N ARG A 63 27.31 -9.96 2.55
CA ARG A 63 27.28 -11.40 2.19
C ARG A 63 27.29 -11.59 0.68
N ALA A 64 26.52 -10.79 -0.06
CA ALA A 64 26.48 -10.82 -1.52
C ALA A 64 27.86 -10.49 -2.15
N ILE A 65 28.54 -9.45 -1.64
CA ILE A 65 29.86 -9.03 -2.10
C ILE A 65 30.93 -10.09 -1.79
N GLN A 66 30.82 -10.75 -0.63
CA GLN A 66 31.73 -11.82 -0.23
C GLN A 66 31.41 -13.18 -0.89
N HIS A 67 30.42 -13.23 -1.79
CA HIS A 67 29.93 -14.46 -2.43
C HIS A 67 29.51 -15.55 -1.44
N LEU A 68 29.01 -15.15 -0.27
CA LEU A 68 28.45 -16.07 0.72
C LEU A 68 27.01 -16.45 0.34
N PRO A 69 26.53 -17.65 0.72
CA PRO A 69 25.16 -18.04 0.48
C PRO A 69 24.21 -17.10 1.23
N ILE A 70 23.16 -16.67 0.53
CA ILE A 70 22.06 -15.89 1.08
C ILE A 70 20.83 -16.80 1.11
N ALA A 71 20.16 -16.88 2.25
CA ALA A 71 18.96 -17.69 2.41
C ALA A 71 17.78 -17.06 1.66
N ALA A 72 16.86 -17.89 1.14
CA ALA A 72 15.62 -17.39 0.56
C ALA A 72 14.78 -16.59 1.59
N LEU A 73 14.89 -16.92 2.89
CA LEU A 73 14.29 -16.17 3.99
C LEU A 73 14.86 -14.76 4.13
N GLU A 74 16.16 -14.60 3.94
CA GLU A 74 16.78 -13.28 3.95
C GLU A 74 16.26 -12.44 2.77
N ILE A 75 16.17 -13.00 1.56
CA ILE A 75 15.59 -12.31 0.39
C ILE A 75 14.12 -11.93 0.61
N SER A 76 13.31 -12.84 1.15
CA SER A 76 11.93 -12.55 1.50
C SER A 76 11.82 -11.42 2.52
N THR A 77 12.73 -11.38 3.50
CA THR A 77 12.80 -10.34 4.54
C THR A 77 13.27 -9.00 3.96
N VAL A 78 14.23 -9.00 3.03
CA VAL A 78 14.69 -7.81 2.30
C VAL A 78 13.52 -7.15 1.57
N ALA A 79 12.61 -7.92 0.96
CA ALA A 79 11.44 -7.35 0.29
C ALA A 79 10.57 -6.52 1.27
N PHE A 80 10.34 -7.03 2.47
CA PHE A 80 9.61 -6.28 3.51
C PHE A 80 10.44 -5.13 4.08
N ALA A 81 11.75 -5.32 4.29
CA ALA A 81 12.63 -4.30 4.86
C ALA A 81 12.74 -3.07 3.93
N VAL A 82 12.91 -3.27 2.63
CA VAL A 82 12.95 -2.18 1.63
C VAL A 82 11.62 -1.43 1.60
N LEU A 83 10.49 -2.15 1.56
CA LEU A 83 9.17 -1.54 1.61
C LEU A 83 8.98 -0.74 2.91
N ASN A 84 9.42 -1.31 4.03
CA ASN A 84 9.32 -0.68 5.34
C ASN A 84 10.13 0.63 5.39
N LEU A 85 11.38 0.64 4.90
CA LEU A 85 12.19 1.85 4.79
C LEU A 85 11.50 2.94 3.95
N LEU A 86 10.92 2.56 2.80
CA LEU A 86 10.17 3.48 1.95
C LEU A 86 8.96 4.06 2.68
N VAL A 87 8.17 3.22 3.35
CA VAL A 87 6.99 3.66 4.11
C VAL A 87 7.40 4.58 5.26
N TYR A 88 8.41 4.21 6.05
CA TYR A 88 8.91 5.06 7.15
C TYR A 88 9.47 6.40 6.66
N GLY A 89 10.13 6.42 5.50
CA GLY A 89 10.60 7.65 4.86
C GLY A 89 9.44 8.55 4.42
N LEU A 90 8.46 7.99 3.71
CA LEU A 90 7.28 8.72 3.24
C LEU A 90 6.39 9.20 4.41
N TRP A 91 6.33 8.43 5.50
CA TRP A 91 5.49 8.71 6.66
C TRP A 91 6.27 9.27 7.83
N TRP A 92 7.44 9.86 7.59
CA TRP A 92 8.29 10.38 8.66
C TRP A 92 7.53 11.33 9.59
N TYR A 93 6.80 12.27 8.99
CA TYR A 93 6.00 13.28 9.68
C TYR A 93 4.63 12.80 10.16
N LYS A 94 4.23 11.57 9.81
CA LYS A 94 2.97 10.99 10.29
C LYS A 94 3.19 10.49 11.73
N PRO A 95 2.46 11.02 12.73
CA PRO A 95 2.66 10.63 14.12
C PRO A 95 2.25 9.16 14.34
N LEU A 96 3.15 8.37 14.89
CA LEU A 96 2.87 6.99 15.34
C LEU A 96 2.38 7.01 16.79
N ASP A 97 1.57 6.02 17.15
CA ASP A 97 1.18 5.73 18.54
C ASP A 97 0.54 6.92 19.30
N VAL A 98 -0.37 7.62 18.65
CA VAL A 98 -1.12 8.72 19.27
C VAL A 98 -2.04 8.16 20.37
N GLN A 99 -1.65 8.31 21.63
CA GLN A 99 -2.39 7.76 22.78
C GLN A 99 -3.65 8.55 23.15
N ARG A 100 -3.68 9.86 22.86
CA ARG A 100 -4.77 10.76 23.26
C ARG A 100 -5.52 11.32 22.06
N SER A 101 -6.82 11.10 22.02
CA SER A 101 -7.74 11.68 21.05
C SER A 101 -7.89 13.19 21.22
N ILE A 102 -8.25 13.88 20.14
CA ILE A 102 -8.62 15.29 20.14
C ILE A 102 -10.14 15.38 20.28
N MET A 103 -10.60 16.14 21.27
CA MET A 103 -12.03 16.32 21.50
C MET A 103 -12.58 17.34 20.50
N ILE A 104 -13.66 16.97 19.81
CA ILE A 104 -14.43 17.88 18.95
C ILE A 104 -15.83 18.07 19.54
N GLY A 105 -16.54 19.11 19.11
CA GLY A 105 -17.90 19.46 19.48
C GLY A 105 -18.90 18.29 19.40
N PRO A 106 -20.15 18.49 19.85
CA PRO A 106 -21.16 17.42 19.80
C PRO A 106 -21.27 16.89 18.37
N GLY A 107 -20.79 15.66 18.17
CA GLY A 107 -20.88 15.00 16.88
C GLY A 107 -22.32 14.61 16.58
N PRO A 108 -22.64 14.30 15.32
CA PRO A 108 -23.95 13.77 14.97
C PRO A 108 -24.28 12.53 15.83
N GLU A 109 -25.58 12.33 16.11
CA GLU A 109 -26.10 11.13 16.77
C GLU A 109 -25.54 9.87 16.10
N GLU A 110 -25.27 8.85 16.91
CA GLU A 110 -24.67 7.60 16.48
C GLU A 110 -25.47 7.00 15.33
N ILE A 111 -24.83 6.83 14.16
CA ILE A 111 -25.43 6.03 13.10
C ILE A 111 -25.35 4.58 13.59
N GLU A 112 -26.44 4.09 14.19
CA GLU A 112 -26.55 2.69 14.60
C GLU A 112 -26.44 1.81 13.34
N ILE A 113 -25.25 1.26 13.08
CA ILE A 113 -25.02 0.37 11.95
C ILE A 113 -25.68 -0.97 12.30
N SER A 114 -26.98 -1.09 11.99
CA SER A 114 -27.74 -2.34 12.19
C SER A 114 -26.99 -3.53 11.58
N ALA A 115 -26.83 -4.61 12.34
CA ALA A 115 -26.19 -5.87 11.91
C ALA A 115 -26.83 -6.48 10.64
N THR A 116 -28.05 -6.08 10.29
CA THR A 116 -28.71 -6.43 9.02
C THR A 116 -27.97 -5.90 7.78
N SER A 117 -27.19 -4.82 7.92
CA SER A 117 -26.38 -4.21 6.85
C SER A 117 -25.22 -5.11 6.38
N TYR A 118 -24.63 -5.91 7.29
CA TYR A 118 -23.55 -6.85 6.95
C TYR A 118 -24.03 -8.03 6.09
N ARG A 119 -25.26 -8.54 6.31
CA ARG A 119 -25.81 -9.62 5.46
C ARG A 119 -26.02 -9.19 4.01
N GLN A 120 -26.29 -7.90 3.78
CA GLN A 120 -26.52 -7.37 2.43
C GLN A 120 -25.23 -7.20 1.60
N TRP A 121 -24.05 -7.23 2.23
CA TRP A 121 -22.76 -7.11 1.54
C TRP A 121 -22.51 -8.23 0.53
N PHE A 122 -23.00 -9.44 0.80
CA PHE A 122 -22.78 -10.61 -0.05
C PHE A 122 -23.74 -10.73 -1.23
N SER A 123 -24.54 -9.70 -1.53
CA SER A 123 -25.39 -9.71 -2.73
C SER A 123 -24.52 -9.66 -4.01
N PRO A 124 -24.83 -10.46 -5.06
CA PRO A 124 -24.04 -10.50 -6.29
C PRO A 124 -23.81 -9.13 -6.94
N ALA A 125 -24.82 -8.26 -6.90
CA ALA A 125 -24.73 -6.89 -7.42
C ALA A 125 -23.74 -6.00 -6.63
N ARG A 126 -23.67 -6.15 -5.29
CA ARG A 126 -22.72 -5.39 -4.47
C ARG A 126 -21.31 -5.97 -4.56
N ILE A 127 -21.16 -7.29 -4.66
CA ILE A 127 -19.87 -7.94 -4.95
C ILE A 127 -19.33 -7.44 -6.28
N LEU A 128 -20.14 -7.40 -7.34
CA LEU A 128 -19.71 -6.90 -8.65
C LEU A 128 -19.32 -5.42 -8.60
N LYS A 129 -20.04 -4.59 -7.83
CA LYS A 129 -19.67 -3.18 -7.61
C LYS A 129 -18.35 -3.03 -6.82
N PHE A 130 -18.15 -3.85 -5.78
CA PHE A 130 -16.92 -3.88 -5.00
C PHE A 130 -15.73 -4.33 -5.86
N LEU A 131 -15.89 -5.38 -6.67
CA LEU A 131 -14.85 -5.81 -7.61
C LEU A 131 -14.54 -4.72 -8.63
N LYS A 132 -15.55 -4.05 -9.20
CA LYS A 132 -15.34 -2.90 -10.09
C LYS A 132 -14.60 -1.74 -9.40
N PHE A 133 -14.81 -1.53 -8.11
CA PHE A 133 -14.08 -0.54 -7.32
C PHE A 133 -12.61 -0.93 -7.13
N VAL A 134 -12.34 -2.17 -6.70
CA VAL A 134 -10.97 -2.69 -6.52
C VAL A 134 -10.18 -2.62 -7.85
N VAL A 135 -10.84 -2.89 -8.97
CA VAL A 135 -10.21 -3.04 -10.29
C VAL A 135 -9.92 -1.69 -10.98
N PHE A 136 -10.79 -0.70 -10.81
CA PHE A 136 -10.74 0.53 -11.59
C PHE A 136 -10.73 1.80 -10.77
N GLY A 137 -10.77 1.70 -9.44
CA GLY A 137 -11.23 2.80 -8.62
C GLY A 137 -12.64 3.23 -8.99
N GLY A 138 -13.21 4.04 -8.13
CA GLY A 138 -14.45 4.70 -8.45
C GLY A 138 -14.67 5.84 -7.52
N SER A 139 -14.94 7.00 -8.11
CA SER A 139 -15.65 8.13 -7.50
C SER A 139 -17.05 7.76 -7.00
N ASN A 140 -17.53 6.53 -7.24
CA ASN A 140 -18.90 6.09 -6.96
C ASN A 140 -19.02 4.80 -6.11
N TYR A 141 -17.96 4.34 -5.44
CA TYR A 141 -18.12 3.37 -4.35
C TYR A 141 -17.94 4.06 -2.99
N TYR A 142 -18.72 5.11 -2.81
CA TYR A 142 -19.20 5.46 -1.49
C TYR A 142 -20.53 4.72 -1.35
N PRO A 143 -20.63 3.60 -0.62
CA PRO A 143 -21.93 3.07 -0.24
C PRO A 143 -22.59 4.06 0.72
N GLU A 144 -22.95 5.25 0.23
CA GLU A 144 -23.51 6.43 0.93
C GLU A 144 -22.75 6.92 2.19
N LYS A 145 -21.75 6.17 2.66
CA LYS A 145 -21.05 6.28 3.96
C LYS A 145 -19.74 5.47 3.93
N SER A 146 -18.77 5.79 3.07
CA SER A 146 -17.45 5.14 3.14
C SER A 146 -16.55 5.85 4.15
N ILE A 147 -16.14 5.11 5.17
CA ILE A 147 -15.67 5.59 6.50
C ILE A 147 -14.20 5.23 6.72
N SER A 148 -13.39 5.24 5.67
CA SER A 148 -11.97 5.02 5.84
C SER A 148 -11.23 5.52 4.62
N VAL A 149 -10.41 6.53 4.88
CA VAL A 149 -9.34 6.95 3.99
C VAL A 149 -8.39 5.74 3.84
N PRO A 150 -8.10 5.26 2.61
CA PRO A 150 -7.15 4.17 2.42
C PRO A 150 -5.84 4.48 3.14
N ILE A 151 -5.22 3.48 3.76
CA ILE A 151 -3.99 3.64 4.58
C ILE A 151 -2.88 4.42 3.86
N ILE A 152 -2.84 4.35 2.53
CA ILE A 152 -1.86 4.99 1.63
C ILE A 152 -2.24 6.41 1.22
N TRP A 153 -3.44 6.87 1.55
CA TRP A 153 -3.96 8.17 1.17
C TRP A 153 -3.67 9.18 2.28
N ALA A 154 -2.59 9.94 2.09
CA ALA A 154 -2.29 11.13 2.89
C ALA A 154 -2.67 12.35 2.04
N GLY A 155 -3.95 12.73 2.07
CA GLY A 155 -4.40 13.95 1.39
C GLY A 155 -3.82 15.19 2.06
N TYR A 156 -3.38 16.17 1.26
CA TYR A 156 -3.07 17.51 1.77
C TYR A 156 -4.38 18.20 2.19
N PRO A 157 -4.54 18.58 3.47
CA PRO A 157 -5.82 19.10 3.98
C PRO A 157 -6.21 20.47 3.39
N GLU A 158 -5.25 21.30 3.00
CA GLU A 158 -5.56 22.66 2.52
C GLU A 158 -6.16 22.68 1.11
N GLU A 159 -5.65 21.86 0.19
CA GLU A 159 -6.20 21.76 -1.16
C GLU A 159 -7.51 20.96 -1.19
N SER A 160 -7.60 19.86 -0.44
CA SER A 160 -8.79 19.02 -0.38
C SER A 160 -10.03 19.77 0.14
N ILE A 161 -9.87 20.67 1.11
CA ILE A 161 -10.97 21.51 1.59
C ILE A 161 -11.40 22.49 0.48
N SER A 162 -10.48 23.21 -0.17
CA SER A 162 -10.84 24.16 -1.24
C SER A 162 -11.55 23.51 -2.45
N VAL A 163 -11.19 22.27 -2.78
CA VAL A 163 -11.75 21.49 -3.91
C VAL A 163 -13.16 20.98 -3.61
N ILE A 164 -13.45 20.63 -2.35
CA ILE A 164 -14.80 20.22 -1.90
C ILE A 164 -15.81 21.37 -2.08
N TRP A 165 -15.40 22.63 -1.89
CA TRP A 165 -16.27 23.79 -2.03
C TRP A 165 -16.47 24.28 -3.48
N ALA A 166 -15.58 23.90 -4.42
CA ALA A 166 -15.58 24.42 -5.79
C ALA A 166 -16.30 23.54 -6.83
N GLY A 167 -16.90 22.40 -6.44
CA GLY A 167 -17.57 21.48 -7.37
C GLY A 167 -16.61 20.77 -8.35
N TYR A 168 -15.30 20.91 -8.16
CA TYR A 168 -14.23 20.31 -8.98
C TYR A 168 -13.86 18.87 -8.56
N SER A 169 -14.54 18.29 -7.58
CA SER A 169 -14.23 16.97 -7.00
C SER A 169 -14.15 15.85 -8.04
N TYR A 170 -15.07 15.82 -9.01
CA TYR A 170 -15.12 14.76 -10.02
C TYR A 170 -13.86 14.69 -10.91
N GLN A 171 -13.25 15.82 -11.23
CA GLN A 171 -12.10 15.87 -12.15
C GLN A 171 -10.77 15.60 -11.44
N PHE A 172 -10.60 16.08 -10.20
CA PHE A 172 -9.36 15.87 -9.45
C PHE A 172 -9.26 14.45 -8.85
N GLU A 173 -10.40 13.83 -8.51
CA GLU A 173 -10.46 12.46 -7.98
C GLU A 173 -9.91 11.42 -8.96
N GLY A 174 -10.21 11.54 -10.26
CA GLY A 174 -9.73 10.59 -11.28
C GLY A 174 -8.21 10.61 -11.46
N ALA A 175 -7.63 11.82 -11.58
CA ALA A 175 -6.18 11.98 -11.74
C ALA A 175 -5.40 11.60 -10.46
N GLY A 176 -5.91 11.95 -9.28
CA GLY A 176 -5.32 11.56 -8.00
C GLY A 176 -5.38 10.04 -7.78
N PHE A 177 -6.53 9.41 -8.07
CA PHE A 177 -6.67 7.97 -8.00
C PHE A 177 -5.75 7.24 -8.99
N MET A 178 -5.60 7.77 -10.22
CA MET A 178 -4.64 7.26 -11.20
C MET A 178 -3.20 7.34 -10.70
N MET A 179 -2.77 8.49 -10.18
CA MET A 179 -1.43 8.67 -9.62
C MET A 179 -1.17 7.68 -8.47
N THR A 180 -2.10 7.61 -7.50
CA THR A 180 -1.95 6.67 -6.36
C THR A 180 -1.90 5.21 -6.79
N SER A 181 -2.69 4.82 -7.79
CA SER A 181 -2.68 3.45 -8.32
C SER A 181 -1.39 3.13 -9.07
N VAL A 182 -0.87 4.07 -9.88
CA VAL A 182 0.42 3.92 -10.55
C VAL A 182 1.55 3.75 -9.53
N VAL A 183 1.58 4.61 -8.51
CA VAL A 183 2.58 4.52 -7.43
C VAL A 183 2.45 3.19 -6.69
N ALA A 184 1.22 2.77 -6.32
CA ALA A 184 0.99 1.51 -5.65
C ALA A 184 1.41 0.30 -6.50
N SER A 185 1.11 0.31 -7.81
CA SER A 185 1.57 -0.71 -8.75
C SER A 185 3.09 -0.77 -8.82
N ILE A 186 3.79 0.38 -8.92
CA ILE A 186 5.26 0.42 -8.94
C ILE A 186 5.83 -0.20 -7.66
N VAL A 187 5.32 0.23 -6.49
CA VAL A 187 5.78 -0.28 -5.19
C VAL A 187 5.54 -1.78 -5.07
N ALA A 188 4.37 -2.27 -5.51
CA ALA A 188 4.04 -3.69 -5.47
C ALA A 188 4.90 -4.53 -6.45
N CYS A 189 5.19 -4.00 -7.65
CA CYS A 189 6.09 -4.64 -8.60
C CYS A 189 7.51 -4.71 -8.06
N LEU A 190 8.02 -3.63 -7.45
CA LEU A 190 9.35 -3.61 -6.81
C LEU A 190 9.42 -4.66 -5.69
N PHE A 191 8.40 -4.72 -4.85
CA PHE A 191 8.30 -5.71 -3.78
C PHE A 191 8.31 -7.15 -4.32
N GLY A 192 7.60 -7.43 -5.41
CA GLY A 192 7.61 -8.73 -6.08
C GLY A 192 8.95 -9.06 -6.74
N ALA A 193 9.57 -8.07 -7.40
CA ALA A 193 10.83 -8.24 -8.14
C ALA A 193 12.00 -8.63 -7.25
N ILE A 194 12.01 -8.25 -5.97
CA ILE A 194 13.05 -8.66 -5.02
C ILE A 194 13.09 -10.19 -4.85
N HIS A 195 11.95 -10.88 -4.91
CA HIS A 195 11.91 -12.35 -4.85
C HIS A 195 12.60 -13.00 -6.05
N CYS A 196 12.67 -12.30 -7.19
CA CYS A 196 13.40 -12.77 -8.37
C CYS A 196 14.93 -12.74 -8.18
N VAL A 197 15.47 -12.10 -7.15
CA VAL A 197 16.91 -12.20 -6.82
C VAL A 197 17.31 -13.65 -6.55
N ALA A 198 16.41 -14.42 -5.94
CA ALA A 198 16.63 -15.84 -5.66
C ALA A 198 16.37 -16.77 -6.87
N TRP A 199 16.29 -16.24 -8.11
CA TRP A 199 15.96 -17.03 -9.30
C TRP A 199 16.87 -18.24 -9.51
N ASN A 200 18.15 -18.08 -9.21
CA ASN A 200 19.19 -19.11 -9.40
C ASN A 200 19.65 -19.76 -8.08
N PHE A 201 18.91 -19.57 -6.99
CA PHE A 201 19.25 -20.23 -5.72
C PHE A 201 19.04 -21.74 -5.82
N SER A 202 19.76 -22.47 -4.98
CA SER A 202 19.57 -23.91 -4.80
C SER A 202 18.37 -24.16 -3.87
N PHE A 203 17.38 -24.88 -4.37
CA PHE A 203 16.20 -25.29 -3.61
C PHE A 203 16.27 -26.80 -3.30
N PRO A 204 15.60 -27.28 -2.24
CA PRO A 204 15.59 -28.71 -1.90
C PRO A 204 15.09 -29.60 -3.05
N THR A 205 14.12 -29.11 -3.83
CA THR A 205 13.59 -29.82 -5.00
C THR A 205 13.45 -28.92 -6.24
N SER A 206 13.54 -29.51 -7.44
CA SER A 206 13.32 -28.80 -8.70
C SER A 206 11.88 -28.24 -8.82
N THR A 207 10.92 -28.92 -8.18
CA THR A 207 9.53 -28.46 -8.11
C THR A 207 9.41 -27.16 -7.32
N GLU A 208 10.03 -27.08 -6.14
CA GLU A 208 10.06 -25.84 -5.34
C GLU A 208 10.75 -24.70 -6.10
N GLN A 209 11.87 -24.97 -6.77
CA GLN A 209 12.54 -23.94 -7.57
C GLN A 209 11.64 -23.40 -8.69
N THR A 210 10.92 -24.28 -9.37
CA THR A 210 10.02 -23.89 -10.47
C THR A 210 8.82 -23.11 -9.92
N MET A 211 8.21 -23.58 -8.84
CA MET A 211 7.10 -22.89 -8.16
C MET A 211 7.52 -21.51 -7.65
N TRP A 212 8.73 -21.38 -7.11
CA TRP A 212 9.31 -20.10 -6.71
C TRP A 212 9.40 -19.15 -7.89
N ARG A 213 10.04 -19.56 -8.99
CA ARG A 213 10.23 -18.72 -10.19
C ARG A 213 8.91 -18.22 -10.76
N ILE A 214 7.94 -19.12 -10.93
CA ILE A 214 6.61 -18.78 -11.44
C ILE A 214 5.92 -17.80 -10.48
N SER A 215 5.94 -18.07 -9.19
CA SER A 215 5.27 -17.23 -8.18
C SER A 215 5.92 -15.86 -8.05
N ALA A 216 7.26 -15.79 -8.04
CA ALA A 216 8.01 -14.54 -7.97
C ALA A 216 7.75 -13.66 -9.20
N ALA A 217 7.80 -14.23 -10.40
CA ALA A 217 7.47 -13.52 -11.63
C ALA A 217 6.01 -13.02 -11.63
N PHE A 218 5.06 -13.86 -11.22
CA PHE A 218 3.65 -13.48 -11.17
C PHE A 218 3.41 -12.31 -10.18
N VAL A 219 3.97 -12.41 -8.96
CA VAL A 219 3.85 -11.36 -7.93
C VAL A 219 4.53 -10.05 -8.36
N ALA A 220 5.61 -10.13 -9.14
CA ALA A 220 6.32 -8.96 -9.68
C ALA A 220 5.57 -8.26 -10.82
N LEU A 221 4.79 -8.99 -11.63
CA LEU A 221 4.18 -8.46 -12.85
C LEU A 221 2.69 -8.14 -12.69
N PHE A 222 1.94 -8.96 -11.95
CA PHE A 222 0.49 -8.82 -11.81
C PHE A 222 0.03 -7.42 -11.35
N PRO A 223 0.71 -6.73 -10.38
CA PRO A 223 0.29 -5.40 -9.95
C PRO A 223 0.35 -4.32 -11.04
N SER A 224 1.21 -4.48 -12.06
CA SER A 224 1.28 -3.53 -13.18
C SER A 224 0.05 -3.54 -14.08
N LEU A 225 -0.77 -4.61 -14.01
CA LEU A 225 -2.01 -4.68 -14.77
C LEU A 225 -3.05 -3.69 -14.28
N PHE A 226 -2.97 -3.23 -13.02
CA PHE A 226 -3.93 -2.29 -12.44
C PHE A 226 -3.91 -0.90 -13.11
N SER A 227 -2.74 -0.41 -13.54
CA SER A 227 -2.61 0.95 -14.06
C SER A 227 -3.22 1.16 -15.46
N PRO A 228 -3.02 0.26 -16.45
CA PRO A 228 -3.64 0.39 -17.78
C PRO A 228 -5.17 0.36 -17.75
N GLY A 229 -5.81 -0.50 -16.94
CA GLY A 229 -7.26 -0.56 -16.88
C GLY A 229 -7.90 0.66 -16.22
N LEU A 230 -7.23 1.23 -15.23
CA LEU A 230 -7.64 2.50 -14.66
C LEU A 230 -7.49 3.67 -15.64
N ALA A 231 -6.40 3.69 -16.41
CA ALA A 231 -6.22 4.68 -17.48
C ALA A 231 -7.41 4.63 -18.46
N THR A 232 -7.87 3.45 -18.92
CA THR A 232 -9.06 3.34 -19.79
C THR A 232 -10.34 3.95 -19.24
N ARG A 233 -10.52 4.01 -17.91
CA ARG A 233 -11.67 4.65 -17.28
C ARG A 233 -11.51 6.16 -17.22
N CYS A 234 -10.37 6.66 -16.76
CA CYS A 234 -10.08 8.10 -16.76
C CYS A 234 -10.16 8.70 -18.17
N ILE A 235 -9.84 7.89 -19.19
CA ILE A 235 -9.99 8.20 -20.61
C ILE A 235 -11.46 8.35 -21.02
N GLN A 236 -12.35 7.44 -20.59
CA GLN A 236 -13.79 7.54 -20.86
C GLN A 236 -14.45 8.74 -20.16
N ASP A 237 -13.90 9.15 -19.02
CA ASP A 237 -14.39 10.28 -18.23
C ASP A 237 -13.80 11.64 -18.67
N GLY A 238 -13.00 11.68 -19.75
CA GLY A 238 -12.57 12.92 -20.42
C GLY A 238 -11.40 13.67 -19.77
N LEU A 239 -10.61 13.03 -18.91
CA LEU A 239 -9.51 13.67 -18.16
C LEU A 239 -8.14 13.49 -18.84
N TYR A 240 -7.53 14.61 -19.25
CA TYR A 240 -6.09 14.77 -19.59
C TYR A 240 -5.46 13.73 -20.54
N TRP A 241 -6.07 13.48 -21.71
CA TRP A 241 -5.63 12.37 -22.58
C TRP A 241 -5.28 12.72 -24.05
N GLU A 242 -5.85 13.79 -24.60
CA GLU A 242 -5.62 14.20 -26.00
C GLU A 242 -4.14 14.44 -26.36
N SER A 243 -3.37 15.05 -25.45
CA SER A 243 -1.95 15.37 -25.68
C SER A 243 -1.03 14.14 -25.68
N LEU A 244 -1.38 13.10 -24.91
CA LEU A 244 -0.54 11.92 -24.72
C LEU A 244 -0.76 10.88 -25.83
N LEU A 245 -2.00 10.70 -26.29
CA LEU A 245 -2.34 9.88 -27.47
C LEU A 245 -1.71 10.43 -28.76
N LYS A 246 -1.69 11.76 -28.92
CA LYS A 246 -1.02 12.42 -30.06
C LYS A 246 0.46 12.08 -30.11
N ARG A 247 1.10 11.93 -28.94
CA ARG A 247 2.51 11.58 -28.82
C ARG A 247 2.77 10.08 -28.94
N PHE A 248 1.88 9.24 -28.40
CA PHE A 248 2.03 7.79 -28.36
C PHE A 248 0.78 7.07 -28.91
N ARG A 249 0.70 7.00 -30.23
CA ARG A 249 -0.46 6.46 -30.97
C ARG A 249 -0.81 4.99 -30.63
N PHE A 250 0.13 4.21 -30.12
CA PHE A 250 -0.13 2.82 -29.69
C PHE A 250 -0.99 2.72 -28.43
N LEU A 251 -1.08 3.79 -27.61
CA LEU A 251 -1.93 3.79 -26.42
C LEU A 251 -3.42 3.68 -26.77
N ARG A 252 -3.83 4.01 -28.00
CA ARG A 252 -5.21 3.84 -28.49
C ARG A 252 -5.67 2.37 -28.54
N TYR A 253 -4.73 1.42 -28.59
CA TYR A 253 -5.07 -0.01 -28.50
C TYR A 253 -5.51 -0.42 -27.09
N ILE A 254 -5.13 0.33 -26.05
CA ILE A 254 -5.53 0.07 -24.67
C ILE A 254 -7.01 0.39 -24.47
N GLU A 255 -7.53 1.45 -25.12
CA GLU A 255 -8.95 1.81 -25.12
C GLU A 255 -9.85 0.77 -25.79
N LEU A 256 -9.31 0.04 -26.76
CA LEU A 256 -10.04 -1.00 -27.49
C LEU A 256 -10.10 -2.32 -26.72
N PHE A 257 -9.35 -2.47 -25.63
CA PHE A 257 -9.35 -3.70 -24.86
C PHE A 257 -10.69 -3.87 -24.12
N PRO A 258 -11.42 -4.99 -24.30
CA PRO A 258 -12.73 -5.14 -23.71
C PRO A 258 -12.66 -5.12 -22.18
N GLN A 259 -13.31 -4.14 -21.54
CA GLN A 259 -13.25 -3.95 -20.08
C GLN A 259 -13.65 -5.18 -19.28
N TRP A 260 -14.55 -6.02 -19.80
CA TRP A 260 -14.96 -7.26 -19.15
C TRP A 260 -13.85 -8.32 -19.13
N ILE A 261 -12.98 -8.38 -20.16
CA ILE A 261 -11.81 -9.25 -20.17
C ILE A 261 -10.83 -8.78 -19.10
N TYR A 262 -10.62 -7.48 -18.99
CA TYR A 262 -9.76 -6.90 -17.96
C TYR A 262 -10.26 -7.21 -16.55
N ILE A 263 -11.56 -7.03 -16.29
CA ILE A 263 -12.19 -7.43 -15.02
C ILE A 263 -11.95 -8.92 -14.75
N ALA A 264 -12.18 -9.78 -15.75
CA ALA A 264 -11.97 -11.21 -15.59
C ALA A 264 -10.51 -11.55 -15.23
N ILE A 265 -9.53 -10.91 -15.89
CA ILE A 265 -8.09 -11.07 -15.59
C ILE A 265 -7.78 -10.66 -14.15
N ILE A 266 -8.26 -9.49 -13.70
CA ILE A 266 -7.95 -9.04 -12.33
C ILE A 266 -8.67 -9.90 -11.29
N VAL A 267 -9.95 -10.22 -11.50
CA VAL A 267 -10.74 -11.03 -10.56
C VAL A 267 -10.19 -12.45 -10.41
N THR A 268 -9.73 -13.06 -11.50
CA THR A 268 -9.10 -14.40 -11.46
C THR A 268 -7.66 -14.35 -10.98
N GLY A 269 -6.92 -13.28 -11.32
CA GLY A 269 -5.53 -13.11 -10.91
C GLY A 269 -5.35 -12.75 -9.44
N LEU A 270 -6.34 -12.12 -8.79
CA LEU A 270 -6.28 -11.78 -7.36
C LEU A 270 -6.15 -13.01 -6.45
N PRO A 271 -7.02 -14.05 -6.54
CA PRO A 271 -6.82 -15.31 -5.83
C PRO A 271 -5.49 -15.96 -6.15
N LEU A 272 -5.08 -15.95 -7.43
CA LEU A 272 -3.80 -16.52 -7.85
C LEU A 272 -2.62 -15.79 -7.21
N TYR A 273 -2.69 -14.46 -7.08
CA TYR A 273 -1.68 -13.65 -6.41
C TYR A 273 -1.53 -14.08 -4.94
N VAL A 274 -2.66 -14.28 -4.23
CA VAL A 274 -2.65 -14.78 -2.85
C VAL A 274 -2.00 -16.17 -2.79
N VAL A 275 -2.35 -17.08 -3.70
CA VAL A 275 -1.73 -18.41 -3.77
C VAL A 275 -0.22 -18.31 -4.01
N CYS A 276 0.23 -17.52 -4.98
CA CYS A 276 1.65 -17.31 -5.25
C CYS A 276 2.39 -16.74 -4.03
N ARG A 277 1.77 -15.82 -3.27
CA ARG A 277 2.35 -15.29 -2.03
C ARG A 277 2.47 -16.35 -0.93
N LEU A 278 1.47 -17.21 -0.79
CA LEU A 278 1.52 -18.34 0.15
C LEU A 278 2.58 -19.37 -0.26
N VAL A 279 2.74 -19.63 -1.56
CA VAL A 279 3.79 -20.50 -2.10
C VAL A 279 5.18 -19.93 -1.81
N LEU A 280 5.43 -18.64 -2.09
CA LEU A 280 6.70 -17.99 -1.76
C LEU A 280 7.01 -18.07 -0.27
N LEU A 281 6.02 -17.80 0.59
CA LEU A 281 6.17 -17.90 2.04
C LEU A 281 6.50 -19.33 2.48
N THR A 282 5.77 -20.32 1.95
CA THR A 282 5.97 -21.73 2.31
C THR A 282 7.37 -22.21 1.89
N ILE A 283 7.75 -21.95 0.64
CA ILE A 283 9.06 -22.37 0.09
C ILE A 283 10.19 -21.67 0.85
N THR A 284 10.02 -20.41 1.23
CA THR A 284 10.99 -19.68 2.06
C THR A 284 11.38 -20.50 3.29
N PHE A 285 10.41 -21.09 4.00
CA PHE A 285 10.69 -21.94 5.16
C PHE A 285 11.20 -23.34 4.81
N THR A 286 10.76 -23.93 3.68
CA THR A 286 11.26 -25.26 3.31
C THR A 286 12.74 -25.24 2.91
N THR A 287 13.22 -24.15 2.31
CA THR A 287 14.66 -23.99 1.99
C THR A 287 15.58 -24.02 3.20
N LEU A 288 15.06 -23.74 4.41
CA LEU A 288 15.85 -23.80 5.65
C LEU A 288 16.33 -25.23 5.96
N ARG A 289 15.68 -26.26 5.42
CA ARG A 289 16.03 -27.67 5.63
C ARG A 289 17.32 -28.09 4.93
N SER A 290 17.76 -27.33 3.94
CA SER A 290 18.91 -27.66 3.08
C SER A 290 19.88 -26.48 2.93
N LEU A 291 20.00 -25.63 3.96
CA LEU A 291 20.93 -24.51 3.96
C LEU A 291 22.39 -25.01 3.98
N PRO A 292 23.28 -24.46 3.13
CA PRO A 292 24.70 -24.79 3.18
C PRO A 292 25.33 -24.28 4.48
N ALA A 293 26.41 -24.93 4.94
CA ALA A 293 27.09 -24.56 6.19
C ALA A 293 27.58 -23.09 6.19
N ASP A 294 28.03 -22.59 5.04
CA ASP A 294 28.46 -21.19 4.86
C ASP A 294 27.32 -20.18 5.05
N ALA A 295 26.05 -20.60 5.00
CA ALA A 295 24.92 -19.74 5.34
C ALA A 295 24.96 -19.30 6.82
N TYR A 296 25.54 -20.11 7.71
CA TYR A 296 25.65 -19.82 9.14
C TYR A 296 26.92 -19.04 9.51
N ARG A 297 27.79 -18.75 8.54
CA ARG A 297 29.02 -18.00 8.78
C ARG A 297 28.70 -16.51 8.93
N ASP A 298 29.14 -15.92 10.03
CA ASP A 298 29.03 -14.47 10.25
C ASP A 298 30.02 -13.67 9.41
N ILE A 299 29.66 -12.42 9.12
CA ILE A 299 30.56 -11.46 8.49
C ILE A 299 31.59 -11.01 9.52
N ASP A 300 32.86 -11.19 9.21
CA ASP A 300 33.96 -10.66 10.02
C ASP A 300 34.15 -9.16 9.77
N TRP A 301 33.42 -8.36 10.54
CA TRP A 301 33.51 -6.89 10.50
C TRP A 301 34.89 -6.36 10.93
N THR A 302 35.64 -7.13 11.72
CA THR A 302 36.95 -6.68 12.24
C THR A 302 38.00 -6.55 11.14
N ARG A 303 37.84 -7.29 10.04
CA ARG A 303 38.69 -7.17 8.84
C ARG A 303 38.61 -5.80 8.17
N TYR A 304 37.53 -5.04 8.40
CA TYR A 304 37.34 -3.70 7.84
C TYR A 304 37.79 -2.58 8.78
N LEU A 305 38.15 -2.91 10.02
CA LEU A 305 38.74 -1.94 10.93
C LEU A 305 40.19 -1.69 10.49
N PRO A 306 40.61 -0.41 10.35
CA PRO A 306 42.00 -0.11 10.03
C PRO A 306 42.90 -0.73 11.10
N HIS A 307 43.83 -1.57 10.65
CA HIS A 307 44.80 -2.23 11.51
C HIS A 307 45.78 -1.15 11.98
N MET A 308 45.84 -0.89 13.29
CA MET A 308 46.87 -0.04 13.88
C MET A 308 48.16 -0.82 14.09
#